data_AF-A0A017S546-F1
#
_entry.id   AF-A0A017S546-F1
#
_cell.length_a   1.000
_cell.length_b   1.000
_cell.length_c   1.000
_cell.angle_alpha   90.00
_cell.angle_beta   90.00
_cell.angle_gamma   90.00
#
_symmetry.space_group_name_H-M   'P 1'
#
loop_
_entity.id
_entity.type
_entity.pdbx_description
1 polymer ?
#
loop_
_entity_poly.entity_id
_entity_poly.type
_entity_poly.pdbx_seq_one_letter_code
_entity_poly.pdbx_strand_id
1 'polypeptide(L)'
;MLNDIRFAGGINFDGSLQGSVIQQGLDRPFINFGEASLADPGYDTWNETWPHLRGFRMQLQLKDWLHLTFSDLPVVFDSAPSAKMLRNETAKNLGSLLGLGTLPGLRVRTILTDYITEACRFFLTGKKPALLRVPSSAYPEVMYIRT
;
A
#
# COMPACT_ATOMS: atom_id res chain seq x y z
N MET A 1 -0.32 -15.91 -9.15
CA MET A 1 -1.78 -15.83 -9.40
C MET A 1 -2.12 -15.96 -10.88
N LEU A 2 -1.67 -15.06 -11.76
CA LEU A 2 -1.98 -15.18 -13.20
C LEU A 2 -1.46 -16.50 -13.81
N ASN A 3 -0.18 -16.81 -13.61
CA ASN A 3 0.46 -18.02 -14.13
C ASN A 3 0.68 -19.11 -13.06
N ASP A 4 0.22 -18.85 -11.83
CA ASP A 4 0.38 -19.80 -10.73
C ASP A 4 -0.84 -19.71 -9.82
N ILE A 5 -1.62 -20.77 -9.85
CA ILE A 5 -2.92 -20.90 -9.19
C ILE A 5 -2.81 -21.15 -7.67
N ARG A 6 -1.60 -21.43 -7.16
CA ARG A 6 -1.38 -21.78 -5.73
C ARG A 6 -1.43 -20.57 -4.82
N PHE A 7 -1.19 -19.36 -5.34
CA PHE A 7 -1.30 -18.13 -4.56
C PHE A 7 -2.77 -17.83 -4.23
N ALA A 8 -3.11 -17.58 -2.97
CA ALA A 8 -4.48 -17.34 -2.53
C ALA A 8 -4.95 -15.88 -2.68
N GLY A 9 -4.01 -14.95 -2.83
CA GLY A 9 -4.27 -13.51 -3.00
C GLY A 9 -2.96 -12.73 -3.13
N GLY A 10 -3.04 -11.41 -3.28
CA GLY A 10 -1.87 -10.55 -3.37
C GLY A 10 -2.08 -9.16 -2.79
N ILE A 11 -1.01 -8.57 -2.28
CA ILE A 11 -0.93 -7.17 -1.86
C ILE A 11 0.22 -6.55 -2.65
N ASN A 12 -0.04 -5.42 -3.27
CA ASN A 12 0.93 -4.62 -4.00
C ASN A 12 1.16 -3.32 -3.25
N PHE A 13 2.39 -3.10 -2.79
CA PHE A 13 2.79 -1.89 -2.10
C PHE A 13 3.43 -0.91 -3.07
N ASP A 14 2.62 0.05 -3.52
CA ASP A 14 3.06 1.18 -4.34
C ASP A 14 3.86 0.82 -5.61
N GLY A 15 3.64 -0.37 -6.17
CA GLY A 15 4.29 -0.83 -7.38
C GLY A 15 3.40 -0.67 -8.61
N SER A 16 3.94 -0.15 -9.71
CA SER A 16 3.27 -0.25 -11.01
C SER A 16 3.13 -1.71 -11.42
N LEU A 17 1.98 -2.08 -11.97
CA LEU A 17 1.79 -3.41 -12.54
C LEU A 17 2.46 -3.49 -13.90
N GLN A 18 3.06 -4.63 -14.23
CA GLN A 18 3.78 -4.82 -15.49
C GLN A 18 3.41 -6.15 -16.15
N GLY A 19 3.48 -6.18 -17.48
CA GLY A 19 3.24 -7.37 -18.28
C GLY A 19 1.76 -7.68 -18.54
N SER A 20 1.48 -8.90 -18.98
CA SER A 20 0.15 -9.29 -19.46
C SER A 20 -0.95 -9.25 -18.41
N VAL A 21 -0.61 -9.21 -17.11
CA VAL A 21 -1.57 -9.08 -16.01
C VAL A 21 -2.40 -7.81 -16.12
N ILE A 22 -1.87 -6.76 -16.73
CA ILE A 22 -2.59 -5.49 -16.91
C ILE A 22 -3.89 -5.72 -17.70
N GLN A 23 -3.82 -6.54 -18.75
CA GLN A 23 -4.93 -6.82 -19.66
C GLN A 23 -5.70 -8.10 -19.28
N GLN A 24 -4.99 -9.15 -18.82
CA GLN A 24 -5.60 -10.43 -18.46
C GLN A 24 -6.23 -10.41 -17.05
N GLY A 25 -5.71 -9.55 -16.18
CA GLY A 25 -6.18 -9.37 -14.81
C GLY A 25 -5.95 -10.57 -13.90
N LEU A 26 -6.72 -10.59 -12.82
CA LEU A 26 -6.63 -11.58 -11.75
C LEU A 26 -8.03 -12.02 -11.32
N ASP A 27 -8.18 -13.29 -10.97
CA ASP A 27 -9.43 -13.90 -10.51
C ASP A 27 -9.50 -14.08 -8.99
N ARG A 28 -8.40 -13.78 -8.28
CA ARG A 28 -8.24 -13.93 -6.84
C ARG A 28 -8.14 -12.56 -6.14
N PRO A 29 -8.33 -12.51 -4.80
CA PRO A 29 -8.19 -11.30 -4.01
C PRO A 29 -6.89 -10.52 -4.28
N PHE A 30 -7.02 -9.22 -4.55
CA PHE A 30 -5.88 -8.35 -4.82
C PHE A 30 -6.07 -6.96 -4.20
N ILE A 31 -5.07 -6.49 -3.45
CA ILE A 31 -5.09 -5.18 -2.80
C ILE A 31 -3.94 -4.34 -3.34
N ASN A 32 -4.23 -3.16 -3.86
CA ASN A 32 -3.22 -2.14 -4.10
C ASN A 32 -3.16 -1.20 -2.88
N PHE A 33 -1.97 -0.92 -2.37
CA PHE A 33 -1.78 -0.03 -1.23
C PHE A 33 -0.60 0.91 -1.53
N GLY A 34 -0.89 2.16 -1.84
CA GLY A 34 0.09 3.13 -2.34
C GLY A 34 -0.59 4.33 -2.99
N GLU A 35 0.06 4.95 -3.98
CA GLU A 35 -0.51 6.08 -4.71
C GLU A 35 -1.77 5.69 -5.45
N ALA A 36 -2.88 6.35 -5.12
CA ALA A 36 -4.10 6.29 -5.91
C ALA A 36 -4.36 7.63 -6.61
N SER A 37 -3.32 8.33 -7.07
CA SER A 37 -3.50 9.56 -7.83
C SER A 37 -4.01 9.20 -9.23
N LEU A 38 -5.29 9.45 -9.45
CA LEU A 38 -5.97 9.26 -10.73
C LEU A 38 -5.48 10.21 -11.84
N ALA A 39 -4.55 11.12 -11.52
CA ALA A 39 -4.14 12.25 -12.35
C ALA A 39 -2.67 12.20 -12.80
N ASP A 40 -1.88 11.21 -12.36
CA ASP A 40 -0.50 11.05 -12.82
C ASP A 40 -0.44 9.99 -13.95
N PRO A 41 -0.11 10.39 -15.20
CA PRO A 41 -0.02 9.47 -16.34
C PRO A 41 1.04 8.37 -16.19
N GLY A 42 1.91 8.42 -15.17
CA GLY A 42 2.83 7.33 -14.81
C GLY A 42 2.21 6.17 -14.00
N TYR A 43 1.07 6.39 -13.32
CA TYR A 43 0.41 5.42 -12.42
C TYR A 43 -0.80 4.71 -13.06
N ASP A 44 -0.84 4.69 -14.39
CA ASP A 44 -2.00 4.29 -15.19
C ASP A 44 -2.34 2.79 -15.07
N THR A 45 -1.36 1.96 -14.72
CA THR A 45 -1.51 0.49 -14.72
C THR A 45 -2.51 -0.03 -13.69
N TRP A 46 -2.71 0.67 -12.56
CA TRP A 46 -3.74 0.29 -11.58
C TRP A 46 -5.14 0.57 -12.10
N ASN A 47 -5.32 1.66 -12.86
CA ASN A 47 -6.60 2.00 -13.50
C ASN A 47 -6.91 1.01 -14.61
N GLU A 48 -5.93 0.75 -15.47
CA GLU A 48 -6.04 -0.17 -16.60
C GLU A 48 -6.34 -1.60 -16.11
N THR A 49 -5.67 -2.07 -15.06
CA THR A 49 -5.89 -3.43 -14.52
C THR A 49 -7.20 -3.54 -13.74
N TRP A 50 -7.71 -2.45 -13.14
CA TRP A 50 -8.88 -2.47 -12.26
C TRP A 50 -10.09 -3.24 -12.83
N PRO A 51 -10.59 -2.95 -14.06
CA PRO A 51 -11.71 -3.69 -14.64
C PRO A 51 -11.42 -5.19 -14.83
N HIS A 52 -10.14 -5.58 -14.94
CA HIS A 52 -9.71 -6.96 -15.12
C HIS A 52 -9.50 -7.72 -13.80
N LEU A 53 -9.56 -7.04 -12.64
CA LEU A 53 -9.59 -7.70 -11.33
C LEU A 53 -11.01 -8.22 -11.05
N ARG A 54 -11.21 -9.54 -11.16
CA ARG A 54 -12.53 -10.22 -11.06
C ARG A 54 -12.86 -10.77 -9.68
N GLY A 55 -11.85 -10.90 -8.81
CA GLY A 55 -12.01 -11.28 -7.42
C GLY A 55 -12.28 -10.08 -6.50
N PHE A 56 -12.10 -10.27 -5.19
CA PHE A 56 -12.04 -9.14 -4.26
C PHE A 56 -10.92 -8.18 -4.68
N ARG A 57 -11.24 -6.90 -4.80
CA ARG A 57 -10.27 -5.86 -5.14
C ARG A 57 -10.44 -4.67 -4.22
N MET A 58 -9.34 -4.03 -3.88
CA MET A 58 -9.35 -2.84 -3.03
C MET A 58 -8.14 -1.98 -3.35
N GLN A 59 -8.32 -0.66 -3.27
CA GLN A 59 -7.22 0.28 -3.26
C GLN A 59 -7.23 1.11 -2.00
N LEU A 60 -6.08 1.10 -1.34
CA LEU A 60 -5.79 1.85 -0.13
C LEU A 60 -4.68 2.85 -0.42
N GLN A 61 -4.70 3.94 0.32
CA GLN A 61 -3.63 4.93 0.30
C GLN A 61 -3.28 5.30 1.74
N LEU A 62 -1.98 5.37 2.04
CA LEU A 62 -1.51 5.90 3.32
C LEU A 62 -1.49 7.44 3.23
N LYS A 63 -1.65 8.19 4.31
CA LYS A 63 -1.46 9.66 4.27
C LYS A 63 0.02 10.00 4.38
N ASP A 64 0.41 11.12 3.75
CA ASP A 64 1.75 11.71 3.82
C ASP A 64 2.88 10.70 3.59
N TRP A 65 2.67 9.81 2.62
CA TRP A 65 3.57 8.73 2.24
C TRP A 65 4.40 9.12 1.02
N LEU A 66 5.53 8.42 0.84
CA LEU A 66 6.32 8.41 -0.39
C LEU A 66 6.75 6.94 -0.63
N HIS A 67 7.26 6.61 -1.82
CA HIS A 67 7.50 5.23 -2.25
C HIS A 67 8.26 4.36 -1.22
N LEU A 68 9.31 4.91 -0.61
CA LEU A 68 10.16 4.18 0.34
C LEU A 68 9.51 4.00 1.73
N THR A 69 8.32 4.58 1.96
CA THR A 69 7.51 4.31 3.16
C THR A 69 7.14 2.84 3.30
N PHE A 70 6.97 2.11 2.21
CA PHE A 70 6.56 0.70 2.25
C PHE A 70 7.73 -0.28 2.47
N SER A 71 8.80 0.17 3.12
CA SER A 71 9.99 -0.61 3.45
C SER A 71 10.37 -0.47 4.93
N ASP A 72 11.48 -1.06 5.36
CA ASP A 72 12.04 -0.84 6.70
C ASP A 72 12.79 0.50 6.83
N LEU A 73 13.00 1.24 5.74
CA LEU A 73 13.75 2.49 5.75
C LEU A 73 13.19 3.56 6.70
N PRO A 74 11.87 3.75 6.88
CA PRO A 74 11.34 4.65 7.90
C PRO A 74 11.80 4.29 9.33
N VAL A 75 11.90 2.98 9.65
CA VAL A 75 12.35 2.51 10.96
C VAL A 75 13.86 2.72 11.12
N VAL A 76 14.64 2.39 10.08
CA VAL A 76 16.08 2.60 10.07
C VAL A 76 16.40 4.10 10.20
N PHE A 77 15.69 4.94 9.45
CA PHE A 77 15.83 6.39 9.52
C PHE A 77 15.55 6.91 10.92
N ASP A 78 14.47 6.45 11.56
CA ASP A 78 14.10 6.86 12.92
C ASP A 78 15.06 6.39 14.01
N SER A 79 15.88 5.37 13.73
CA SER A 79 16.90 4.91 14.66
C SER A 79 18.11 5.85 14.74
N ALA A 80 18.30 6.75 13.76
CA ALA A 80 19.41 7.68 13.75
C ALA A 80 19.22 8.80 14.80
N PRO A 81 20.26 9.19 15.56
CA PRO A 81 20.17 10.30 16.52
C PRO A 81 19.70 11.63 15.92
N SER A 82 19.98 11.85 14.64
CA SER A 82 19.59 13.05 13.89
C SER A 82 18.19 12.98 13.28
N ALA A 83 17.48 11.86 13.37
CA ALA A 83 16.21 11.62 12.68
C ALA A 83 15.15 12.68 12.98
N LYS A 84 15.03 13.12 14.24
CA LYS A 84 14.04 14.12 14.65
C LYS A 84 14.29 15.49 14.00
N MET A 85 15.56 15.87 13.87
CA MET A 85 15.96 17.11 13.16
C MET A 85 15.67 16.97 11.67
N LEU A 86 16.10 15.85 11.08
CA LEU A 86 15.93 15.58 9.65
C LEU A 86 14.45 15.45 9.26
N ARG A 87 13.57 14.87 10.09
CA ARG A 87 12.12 14.83 9.82
C ARG A 87 11.51 16.23 9.76
N ASN A 88 11.89 17.12 10.68
CA ASN A 88 11.35 18.49 10.72
C ASN A 88 11.85 19.33 9.55
N GLU A 89 13.07 19.09 9.08
CA GLU A 89 13.60 19.71 7.86
C GLU A 89 13.01 19.11 6.59
N THR A 90 12.78 17.78 6.55
CA THR A 90 12.13 17.07 5.43
C THR A 90 10.64 17.43 5.33
N ALA A 91 9.99 17.75 6.45
CA ALA A 91 8.62 18.28 6.47
C ALA A 91 8.54 19.73 5.94
N LYS A 92 9.62 20.52 6.08
CA LYS A 92 9.70 21.90 5.56
C LYS A 92 10.16 21.97 4.11
N ASN A 93 11.04 21.07 3.68
CA ASN A 93 11.47 20.91 2.29
C ASN A 93 10.77 19.69 1.71
N LEU A 94 9.54 19.91 1.24
CA LEU A 94 8.64 18.92 0.66
C LEU A 94 9.33 18.14 -0.48
N GLY A 95 9.98 17.04 -0.13
CA GLY A 95 10.68 16.11 -1.05
C GLY A 95 12.13 16.47 -1.35
N SER A 96 13.07 15.53 -1.11
CA SER A 96 14.08 15.20 -2.13
C SER A 96 15.07 14.10 -1.75
N LEU A 97 15.42 13.83 -0.48
CA LEU A 97 16.60 12.94 -0.29
C LEU A 97 16.32 11.45 -0.06
N LEU A 98 15.16 11.05 0.47
CA LEU A 98 14.99 9.64 0.91
C LEU A 98 13.69 8.95 0.49
N GLY A 99 12.79 9.60 -0.24
CA GLY A 99 11.51 8.96 -0.64
C GLY A 99 10.67 8.45 0.53
N LEU A 100 10.88 8.98 1.74
CA LEU A 100 10.19 8.61 2.97
C LEU A 100 9.05 9.58 3.26
N GLY A 101 7.89 9.04 3.63
CA GLY A 101 6.78 9.84 4.16
C GLY A 101 7.06 10.48 5.51
N THR A 102 6.11 11.28 5.99
CA THR A 102 6.24 12.03 7.25
C THR A 102 5.94 11.17 8.49
N LEU A 103 5.24 10.05 8.32
CA LEU A 103 4.83 9.18 9.42
C LEU A 103 6.04 8.53 10.12
N PRO A 104 5.98 8.37 11.47
CA PRO A 104 6.99 7.62 12.21
C PRO A 104 7.11 6.18 11.70
N GLY A 105 8.32 5.66 11.56
CA GLY A 105 8.58 4.35 10.99
C GLY A 105 7.94 3.20 11.77
N LEU A 106 7.95 3.27 13.10
CA LEU A 106 7.23 2.26 13.90
C LEU A 106 5.72 2.30 13.67
N ARG A 107 5.15 3.48 13.39
CA ARG A 107 3.72 3.61 13.08
C ARG A 107 3.39 3.01 11.72
N VAL A 108 4.21 3.31 10.72
CA VAL A 108 4.11 2.70 9.38
C VAL A 108 4.20 1.18 9.48
N ARG A 109 5.22 0.65 10.18
CA ARG A 109 5.40 -0.80 10.37
C ARG A 109 4.16 -1.44 11.00
N THR A 110 3.59 -0.84 12.04
CA THR A 110 2.37 -1.36 12.68
C THR A 110 1.20 -1.42 11.69
N ILE A 111 0.94 -0.31 10.98
CA ILE A 111 -0.14 -0.25 9.98
C ILE A 111 0.04 -1.34 8.91
N LEU A 112 1.23 -1.43 8.30
CA LEU A 112 1.49 -2.42 7.24
C LEU A 112 1.36 -3.85 7.78
N THR A 113 1.91 -4.13 8.97
CA THR A 113 1.84 -5.46 9.60
C THR A 113 0.39 -5.89 9.83
N ASP A 114 -0.46 -5.00 10.33
CA ASP A 114 -1.85 -5.32 10.63
C ASP A 114 -2.66 -5.53 9.35
N TYR A 115 -2.49 -4.68 8.34
CA TYR A 115 -3.13 -4.84 7.03
C TYR A 115 -2.66 -6.11 6.30
N ILE A 116 -1.36 -6.44 6.34
CA ILE A 116 -0.83 -7.70 5.79
C ILE A 116 -1.45 -8.88 6.51
N THR A 117 -1.49 -8.86 7.85
CA THR A 117 -2.02 -9.97 8.66
C THR A 117 -3.48 -10.22 8.36
N GLU A 118 -4.29 -9.16 8.32
CA GLU A 118 -5.72 -9.25 8.02
C GLU A 118 -5.99 -9.66 6.57
N ALA A 119 -5.21 -9.18 5.60
CA ALA A 119 -5.29 -9.62 4.21
C ALA A 119 -4.91 -11.09 4.05
N CYS A 120 -3.81 -11.55 4.64
CA CYS A 120 -3.42 -12.96 4.63
C CYS A 120 -4.50 -13.85 5.27
N ARG A 121 -5.07 -13.43 6.41
CA ARG A 121 -6.20 -14.14 7.03
C ARG A 121 -7.38 -14.22 6.08
N PHE A 122 -7.73 -13.13 5.41
CA PHE A 122 -8.80 -13.12 4.41
C PHE A 122 -8.51 -14.07 3.25
N PHE A 123 -7.31 -14.03 2.68
CA PHE A 123 -6.91 -14.87 1.54
C PHE A 123 -7.00 -16.36 1.87
N LEU A 124 -6.65 -16.75 3.09
CA LEU A 124 -6.64 -18.15 3.51
C LEU A 124 -8.00 -18.67 3.99
N THR A 125 -8.85 -17.80 4.55
CA THR A 125 -10.09 -18.24 5.23
C THR A 125 -11.37 -17.77 4.55
N GLY A 126 -11.29 -16.83 3.61
CA GLY A 126 -12.45 -16.16 3.01
C GLY A 126 -13.19 -15.22 3.97
N LYS A 127 -12.84 -15.18 5.26
CA LYS A 127 -13.49 -14.32 6.25
C LYS A 127 -12.90 -12.93 6.17
N LYS A 128 -13.64 -12.02 5.54
CA LYS A 128 -13.23 -10.63 5.33
C LYS A 128 -13.20 -9.86 6.66
N PRO A 129 -12.05 -9.37 7.14
CA PRO A 129 -11.93 -8.67 8.42
C PRO A 129 -12.40 -7.22 8.35
N ALA A 130 -12.58 -6.58 9.51
CA ALA A 130 -13.06 -5.21 9.60
C ALA A 130 -12.16 -4.21 8.86
N LEU A 131 -10.83 -4.37 8.95
CA LEU A 131 -9.82 -3.56 8.24
C LEU A 131 -9.87 -3.67 6.72
N LEU A 132 -10.65 -4.58 6.15
CA LEU A 132 -10.86 -4.67 4.69
C LEU A 132 -12.31 -4.35 4.31
N ARG A 133 -13.10 -3.79 5.23
CA ARG A 133 -14.51 -3.41 4.98
C ARG A 133 -14.75 -1.93 5.17
N VAL A 134 -14.18 -1.34 6.21
CA VAL A 134 -14.48 0.04 6.62
C VAL A 134 -13.23 0.73 7.18
N PRO A 135 -13.14 2.07 7.06
CA PRO A 135 -12.10 2.84 7.73
C PRO A 135 -12.00 2.51 9.22
N SER A 136 -10.76 2.45 9.72
CA SER A 136 -10.46 2.13 11.11
C SER A 136 -10.08 3.39 11.87
N SER A 137 -10.74 3.65 13.00
CA SER A 137 -10.32 4.72 13.92
C SER A 137 -8.94 4.46 14.53
N ALA A 138 -8.48 3.21 14.55
CA ALA A 138 -7.12 2.87 14.97
C ALA A 138 -6.05 3.22 13.93
N TYR A 139 -6.42 3.41 12.65
CA TYR A 139 -5.52 3.77 11.54
C TYR A 139 -6.10 4.92 10.69
N PRO A 140 -6.26 6.13 11.26
CA PRO A 140 -6.80 7.29 10.54
C PRO A 140 -5.93 7.75 9.34
N GLU A 141 -4.71 7.23 9.24
CA GLU A 141 -3.78 7.44 8.14
C GLU A 141 -4.14 6.64 6.88
N VAL A 142 -4.94 5.57 6.99
CA VAL A 142 -5.29 4.72 5.84
C VAL A 142 -6.60 5.18 5.22
N MET A 143 -6.53 5.55 3.96
CA MET A 143 -7.65 5.99 3.13
C MET A 143 -8.11 4.86 2.21
N TYR A 144 -9.43 4.73 2.05
CA TYR A 144 -10.06 3.75 1.18
C TYR A 144 -10.48 4.45 -0.09
N ILE A 145 -9.78 4.17 -1.18
CA ILE A 145 -9.93 4.94 -2.42
C ILE A 145 -11.00 4.31 -3.31
N ARG A 146 -10.98 2.97 -3.43
CA ARG A 146 -11.94 2.20 -4.23
C ARG A 146 -12.01 0.77 -3.72
N THR A 147 -13.22 0.19 -3.74
CA THR A 147 -13.56 -1.13 -3.18
C THR A 147 -14.42 -1.92 -4.15
#